data_AF-A0A7X2HLH2-F1
#
_entry.id   AF-A0A7X2HLH2-F1
#
_cell.length_a   1.000
_cell.length_b   1.000
_cell.length_c   1.000
_cell.angle_alpha   90.00
_cell.angle_beta   90.00
_cell.angle_gamma   90.00
#
_symmetry.space_group_name_H-M   'P 1'
#
loop_
_entity.id
_entity.type
_entity.pdbx_description
1 polymer ?
#
loop_
_entity_poly.entity_id
_entity_poly.type
_entity_poly.pdbx_seq_one_letter_code
_entity_poly.pdbx_strand_id
1 'polypeptide(L)'
;MSTPPHAIGDLQGCCSPLQSLLAALPANAPLRFVGDLINRGPESLATLSQVIALCESGRARTILGNHDIHLLAVAAGVRKPGKRDTIADILSAPDSDRLITWLRHQPLAIFENGFLMVHAGVLPQWTTGDVLELAGAVERELRSPHWKTFLADAFGNQPDKWSNDLVGMDRLRLTINALTRLRFCKPDGTMEFETTDADGAPDGHMPWFDVPGRRTRGTPIVFGHWSTRGLVMRDDVMGLDTGCVWGGKLTAAKLSLAPAGRDVVQIDCEQAQDPLAHKKKSP
;
A
#
# COMPACT_ATOMS: atom_id res chain seq x y z
N MET A 1 -15.21 -2.09 -25.61
CA MET A 1 -13.96 -1.89 -24.86
C MET A 1 -14.33 -1.81 -23.39
N SER A 2 -13.64 -2.55 -22.51
CA SER A 2 -13.91 -2.51 -21.07
C SER A 2 -13.62 -1.12 -20.52
N THR A 3 -14.46 -0.62 -19.61
CA THR A 3 -14.23 0.67 -18.94
C THR A 3 -12.91 0.62 -18.16
N PRO A 4 -11.97 1.58 -18.37
CA PRO A 4 -10.73 1.59 -17.62
C PRO A 4 -10.95 1.62 -16.10
N PRO A 5 -10.18 0.85 -15.32
CA PRO A 5 -10.28 0.88 -13.87
C PRO A 5 -9.90 2.24 -13.29
N HIS A 6 -10.38 2.52 -12.08
CA HIS A 6 -9.89 3.61 -11.24
C HIS A 6 -9.06 3.04 -10.10
N ALA A 7 -7.83 3.49 -9.98
CA ALA A 7 -7.03 3.21 -8.80
C ALA A 7 -7.39 4.18 -7.68
N ILE A 8 -7.45 3.69 -6.45
CA ILE A 8 -7.84 4.43 -5.25
C ILE A 8 -6.69 4.34 -4.24
N GLY A 9 -6.31 5.49 -3.70
CA GLY A 9 -5.27 5.63 -2.68
C GLY A 9 -5.61 4.99 -1.33
N ASP A 10 -4.70 5.16 -0.37
CA ASP A 10 -4.78 4.64 0.98
C ASP A 10 -6.10 5.05 1.67
N LEU A 11 -6.82 4.05 2.21
CA LEU A 11 -8.10 4.27 2.88
C LEU A 11 -7.92 4.51 4.37
N GLN A 12 -7.06 3.71 5.00
CA GLN A 12 -6.72 3.77 6.42
C GLN A 12 -7.96 3.92 7.31
N GLY A 13 -8.97 3.08 7.08
CA GLY A 13 -10.19 3.07 7.87
C GLY A 13 -11.13 4.27 7.66
N CYS A 14 -11.01 5.02 6.56
CA CYS A 14 -11.91 6.10 6.19
C CYS A 14 -13.09 5.59 5.32
N CYS A 15 -14.04 4.88 5.94
CA CYS A 15 -15.19 4.28 5.25
C CYS A 15 -16.15 5.33 4.68
N SER A 16 -16.43 6.40 5.44
CA SER A 16 -17.35 7.46 4.98
C SER A 16 -16.82 8.19 3.72
N PRO A 17 -15.55 8.65 3.66
CA PRO A 17 -14.96 9.16 2.41
C PRO A 17 -14.97 8.15 1.25
N LEU A 18 -14.75 6.86 1.52
CA LEU A 18 -14.84 5.81 0.49
C LEU A 18 -16.25 5.76 -0.12
N GLN A 19 -17.31 5.79 0.70
CA GLN A 19 -18.68 5.79 0.20
C GLN A 19 -18.97 7.01 -0.69
N SER A 20 -18.53 8.20 -0.28
CA SER A 20 -18.65 9.42 -1.09
C SER A 20 -17.89 9.32 -2.41
N LEU A 21 -16.69 8.75 -2.40
CA LEU A 21 -15.89 8.56 -3.61
C LEU A 21 -16.57 7.58 -4.57
N LEU A 22 -17.10 6.46 -4.05
CA LEU A 22 -17.83 5.47 -4.84
C LEU A 22 -19.10 6.04 -5.48
N ALA A 23 -19.76 7.00 -4.82
CA ALA A 23 -20.93 7.71 -5.36
C ALA A 23 -20.55 8.72 -6.46
N ALA A 24 -19.35 9.30 -6.39
CA ALA A 24 -18.83 10.22 -7.41
C ALA A 24 -18.27 9.50 -8.66
N LEU A 25 -17.89 8.23 -8.52
CA LEU A 25 -17.40 7.40 -9.62
C LEU A 25 -18.55 6.73 -10.39
N PRO A 26 -18.33 6.35 -11.67
CA PRO A 26 -19.31 5.57 -12.41
C PRO A 26 -19.65 4.25 -11.68
N ALA A 27 -20.95 3.93 -11.58
CA ALA A 27 -21.45 2.82 -10.78
C ALA A 27 -20.82 1.45 -11.09
N ASN A 28 -20.43 1.23 -12.35
CA ASN A 28 -19.81 -0.02 -12.81
C ASN A 28 -18.32 0.13 -13.13
N ALA A 29 -17.68 1.24 -12.76
CA ALA A 29 -16.24 1.39 -12.93
C ALA A 29 -15.51 0.32 -12.11
N PRO A 30 -14.59 -0.46 -12.73
CA PRO A 30 -13.72 -1.36 -11.99
C PRO A 30 -12.79 -0.56 -11.06
N LEU A 31 -12.54 -1.08 -9.86
CA LEU A 31 -11.80 -0.39 -8.81
C LEU A 31 -10.51 -1.13 -8.46
N ARG A 32 -9.44 -0.39 -8.17
CA ARG A 32 -8.14 -0.94 -7.77
C ARG A 32 -7.63 -0.22 -6.53
N PHE A 33 -7.68 -0.85 -5.37
CA PHE A 33 -7.16 -0.27 -4.14
C PHE A 33 -5.66 -0.52 -4.03
N VAL A 34 -4.88 0.51 -3.68
CA VAL A 34 -3.41 0.41 -3.55
C VAL A 34 -2.96 -0.14 -2.18
N GLY A 35 -3.88 -0.69 -1.37
CA GLY A 35 -3.59 -1.21 -0.04
C GLY A 35 -3.87 -0.20 1.07
N ASP A 36 -3.40 -0.52 2.28
CA ASP A 36 -3.64 0.24 3.51
C ASP A 36 -5.14 0.54 3.66
N LEU A 37 -5.92 -0.54 3.67
CA LEU A 37 -7.38 -0.47 3.77
C LEU A 37 -7.81 -0.05 5.18
N ILE A 38 -7.01 -0.42 6.17
CA ILE A 38 -7.34 -0.37 7.59
C ILE A 38 -6.30 0.38 8.40
N ASN A 39 -6.57 0.50 9.70
CA ASN A 39 -5.74 1.15 10.70
C ASN A 39 -5.75 2.70 10.60
N ARG A 40 -5.38 3.38 11.68
CA ARG A 40 -5.41 4.85 11.89
C ARG A 40 -6.81 5.46 11.98
N GLY A 41 -7.64 5.27 10.96
CA GLY A 41 -8.99 5.84 10.89
C GLY A 41 -10.01 5.06 11.74
N PRO A 42 -11.13 5.69 12.11
CA PRO A 42 -12.07 5.13 13.08
C PRO A 42 -12.88 3.95 12.55
N GLU A 43 -13.01 3.78 11.24
CA GLU A 43 -13.96 2.83 10.63
C GLU A 43 -13.25 1.66 9.94
N SER A 44 -12.18 1.12 10.52
CA SER A 44 -11.38 0.04 9.91
C SER A 44 -12.19 -1.21 9.56
N LEU A 45 -13.05 -1.69 10.46
CA LEU A 45 -13.89 -2.88 10.21
C LEU A 45 -14.89 -2.63 9.07
N ALA A 46 -15.55 -1.47 9.07
CA ALA A 46 -16.51 -1.11 8.02
C ALA A 46 -15.83 -0.95 6.66
N THR A 47 -14.65 -0.31 6.64
CA THR A 47 -13.84 -0.14 5.43
C THR A 47 -13.43 -1.50 4.86
N LEU A 48 -12.87 -2.39 5.69
CA LEU A 48 -12.49 -3.74 5.25
C LEU A 48 -13.68 -4.51 4.71
N SER A 49 -14.81 -4.48 5.42
CA SER A 49 -16.04 -5.18 5.00
C SER A 49 -16.57 -4.67 3.67
N GLN A 50 -16.52 -3.35 3.44
CA GLN A 50 -16.95 -2.76 2.17
C GLN A 50 -16.03 -3.14 1.01
N VAL A 51 -14.71 -3.12 1.20
CA VAL A 51 -13.74 -3.54 0.18
C VAL A 51 -13.90 -5.03 -0.14
N ILE A 52 -14.11 -5.88 0.87
CA ILE A 52 -14.42 -7.31 0.68
C ILE A 52 -15.63 -7.47 -0.24
N ALA A 53 -16.76 -6.80 0.07
CA ALA A 53 -17.97 -6.90 -0.74
C ALA A 53 -17.78 -6.42 -2.20
N LEU A 54 -16.98 -5.37 -2.41
CA LEU A 54 -16.64 -4.88 -3.75
C LEU A 54 -15.75 -5.88 -4.52
N CYS A 55 -14.85 -6.58 -3.84
CA CYS A 55 -14.02 -7.62 -4.43
C CYS A 55 -14.82 -8.89 -4.74
N GLU A 56 -15.66 -9.35 -3.81
CA GLU A 56 -16.50 -10.54 -3.97
C GLU A 56 -17.56 -10.36 -5.08
N SER A 57 -18.05 -9.15 -5.31
CA SER A 57 -18.91 -8.81 -6.45
C SER A 57 -18.15 -8.69 -7.79
N GLY A 58 -16.83 -8.79 -7.78
CA GLY A 58 -15.97 -8.66 -8.97
C GLY A 58 -15.73 -7.21 -9.43
N ARG A 59 -16.25 -6.21 -8.72
CA ARG A 59 -16.04 -4.78 -9.06
C ARG A 59 -14.65 -4.29 -8.71
N ALA A 60 -14.04 -4.82 -7.65
CA ALA A 60 -12.75 -4.37 -7.13
C ALA A 60 -11.67 -5.44 -7.12
N ARG A 61 -10.42 -4.99 -7.07
CA ARG A 61 -9.25 -5.74 -6.59
C ARG A 61 -8.44 -4.85 -5.68
N THR A 62 -7.68 -5.44 -4.77
CA THR A 62 -6.76 -4.73 -3.87
C THR A 62 -5.40 -5.40 -3.87
N ILE A 63 -4.37 -4.65 -3.49
CA ILE A 63 -3.10 -5.19 -3.03
C ILE A 63 -2.95 -4.96 -1.51
N LEU A 64 -1.94 -5.57 -0.91
CA LEU A 64 -1.59 -5.42 0.51
C LEU A 64 -0.67 -4.22 0.73
N GLY A 65 -1.02 -3.39 1.72
CA GLY A 65 -0.15 -2.36 2.29
C GLY A 65 0.51 -2.76 3.60
N ASN A 66 1.35 -1.89 4.16
CA ASN A 66 2.07 -2.19 5.40
C ASN A 66 1.13 -2.24 6.61
N HIS A 67 0.08 -1.43 6.65
CA HIS A 67 -0.90 -1.47 7.73
C HIS A 67 -1.74 -2.75 7.67
N ASP A 68 -2.02 -3.27 6.46
CA ASP A 68 -2.69 -4.56 6.26
C ASP A 68 -1.81 -5.72 6.79
N ILE A 69 -0.53 -5.74 6.44
CA ILE A 69 0.44 -6.74 6.96
C ILE A 69 0.59 -6.63 8.49
N HIS A 70 0.56 -5.41 9.03
CA HIS A 70 0.59 -5.20 10.47
C HIS A 70 -0.62 -5.81 11.18
N LEU A 71 -1.83 -5.67 10.64
CA LEU A 71 -3.01 -6.36 11.16
C LEU A 71 -2.81 -7.87 11.17
N LEU A 72 -2.31 -8.46 10.08
CA LEU A 72 -2.02 -9.90 10.02
C LEU A 72 -1.04 -10.33 11.12
N ALA A 73 0.00 -9.54 11.38
CA ALA A 73 0.98 -9.85 12.43
C ALA A 73 0.42 -9.76 13.85
N VAL A 74 -0.50 -8.82 14.09
CA VAL A 74 -1.22 -8.75 15.36
C VAL A 74 -2.15 -9.95 15.51
N ALA A 75 -2.89 -10.32 14.46
CA ALA A 75 -3.76 -11.50 14.45
C ALA A 75 -2.98 -12.83 14.62
N ALA A 76 -1.72 -12.86 14.15
CA ALA A 76 -0.81 -13.98 14.35
C ALA A 76 -0.23 -14.07 15.78
N GLY A 77 -0.41 -13.03 16.61
CA GLY A 77 0.19 -12.92 17.94
C GLY A 77 1.69 -12.56 17.93
N VAL A 78 2.23 -12.20 16.77
CA VAL A 78 3.65 -11.84 16.58
C VAL A 78 3.92 -10.40 17.03
N ARG A 79 2.96 -9.51 16.83
CA ARG A 79 3.03 -8.11 17.27
C ARG A 79 1.90 -7.78 18.22
N LYS A 80 2.16 -6.83 19.10
CA LYS A 80 1.10 -6.23 19.94
C LYS A 80 0.47 -5.05 19.19
N PRO A 81 -0.84 -4.81 19.35
CA PRO A 81 -1.46 -3.58 18.86
C PRO A 81 -0.76 -2.35 19.46
N GLY A 82 -0.52 -1.34 18.64
CA GLY A 82 -0.05 -0.02 19.06
C GLY A 82 -1.18 0.84 19.61
N LYS A 83 -0.83 1.89 20.37
CA LYS A 83 -1.81 2.81 20.99
C LYS A 83 -2.68 3.59 20.00
N ARG A 84 -2.21 3.78 18.77
CA ARG A 84 -2.93 4.48 17.70
C ARG A 84 -3.53 3.52 16.68
N ASP A 85 -3.52 2.22 16.98
CA ASP A 85 -4.12 1.26 16.08
C ASP A 85 -5.64 1.25 16.28
N THR A 86 -6.38 1.19 15.17
CA THR A 86 -7.85 1.15 15.14
C THR A 86 -8.37 -0.18 14.59
N ILE A 87 -7.62 -1.25 14.83
CA ILE A 87 -7.88 -2.59 14.28
C ILE A 87 -8.58 -3.54 15.27
N ALA A 88 -8.84 -3.09 16.50
CA ALA A 88 -9.42 -3.92 17.56
C ALA A 88 -10.76 -4.53 17.14
N ASP A 89 -11.63 -3.73 16.51
CA ASP A 89 -12.95 -4.18 16.06
C ASP A 89 -12.87 -5.31 15.03
N ILE A 90 -11.84 -5.30 14.18
CA ILE A 90 -11.60 -6.40 13.23
C ILE A 90 -11.21 -7.67 13.99
N LEU A 91 -10.30 -7.55 14.95
CA LEU A 91 -9.80 -8.69 15.71
C LEU A 91 -10.88 -9.34 16.58
N SER A 92 -11.80 -8.54 17.13
CA SER A 92 -12.92 -9.00 17.96
C SER A 92 -14.21 -9.29 17.20
N ALA A 93 -14.24 -9.07 15.88
CA ALA A 93 -15.43 -9.34 15.07
C ALA A 93 -15.80 -10.84 15.14
N PRO A 94 -17.10 -11.20 15.17
CA PRO A 94 -17.52 -12.60 15.14
C PRO A 94 -16.98 -13.39 13.95
N ASP A 95 -16.74 -12.75 12.81
CA ASP A 95 -16.16 -13.33 11.60
C ASP A 95 -14.69 -12.94 11.37
N SER A 96 -13.96 -12.55 12.42
CA SER A 96 -12.54 -12.14 12.36
C SER A 96 -11.66 -13.13 11.59
N ASP A 97 -11.81 -14.44 11.80
CA ASP A 97 -11.05 -15.47 11.07
C ASP A 97 -11.26 -15.41 9.55
N ARG A 98 -12.50 -15.10 9.12
CA ARG A 98 -12.84 -14.91 7.70
C ARG A 98 -12.17 -13.65 7.15
N LEU A 99 -12.22 -12.54 7.90
CA LEU A 99 -11.61 -11.27 7.52
C LEU A 99 -10.09 -11.39 7.37
N ILE A 100 -9.42 -11.99 8.36
CA ILE A 100 -7.96 -12.24 8.34
C ILE A 100 -7.58 -13.20 7.22
N THR A 101 -8.37 -14.26 7.02
CA THR A 101 -8.14 -15.20 5.92
C THR A 101 -8.30 -14.54 4.56
N TRP A 102 -9.32 -13.72 4.36
CA TRP A 102 -9.50 -12.98 3.13
C TRP A 102 -8.32 -12.02 2.88
N LEU A 103 -7.90 -11.28 3.90
CA LEU A 103 -6.84 -10.27 3.78
C LEU A 103 -5.50 -10.92 3.40
N ARG A 104 -5.08 -12.00 4.08
CA ARG A 104 -3.80 -12.68 3.77
C ARG A 104 -3.76 -13.33 2.39
N HIS A 105 -4.89 -13.44 1.69
CA HIS A 105 -4.94 -13.97 0.32
C HIS A 105 -4.78 -12.89 -0.76
N GLN A 106 -4.83 -11.61 -0.38
CA GLN A 106 -4.66 -10.52 -1.33
C GLN A 106 -3.22 -10.44 -1.86
N PRO A 107 -3.01 -9.99 -3.11
CA PRO A 107 -1.69 -9.89 -3.71
C PRO A 107 -0.84 -8.76 -3.11
N LEU A 108 0.49 -8.85 -3.22
CA LEU A 108 1.41 -7.74 -2.91
C LEU A 108 1.61 -6.81 -4.10
N ALA A 109 1.48 -7.33 -5.32
CA ALA A 109 1.61 -6.58 -6.55
C ALA A 109 0.67 -7.13 -7.63
N ILE A 110 0.17 -6.26 -8.50
CA ILE A 110 -0.63 -6.66 -9.67
C ILE A 110 -0.07 -5.94 -10.88
N PHE A 111 0.04 -6.64 -12.02
CA PHE A 111 0.23 -6.01 -13.32
C PHE A 111 -1.03 -6.19 -14.16
N GLU A 112 -1.67 -5.08 -14.52
CA GLU A 112 -2.94 -5.09 -15.26
C GLU A 112 -3.07 -3.83 -16.12
N ASN A 113 -3.61 -3.97 -17.33
CA ASN A 113 -3.86 -2.85 -18.26
C ASN A 113 -2.61 -1.98 -18.54
N GLY A 114 -1.42 -2.59 -18.50
CA GLY A 114 -0.15 -1.89 -18.71
C GLY A 114 0.39 -1.14 -17.49
N PHE A 115 -0.29 -1.21 -16.34
CA PHE A 115 0.16 -0.62 -15.07
C PHE A 115 0.67 -1.70 -14.12
N LEU A 116 1.80 -1.42 -13.45
CA LEU A 116 2.23 -2.13 -12.26
C LEU A 116 1.68 -1.41 -11.02
N MET A 117 0.97 -2.12 -10.16
CA MET A 117 0.44 -1.59 -8.91
C MET A 117 1.16 -2.24 -7.74
N VAL A 118 1.74 -1.40 -6.88
CA VAL A 118 2.43 -1.77 -5.65
C VAL A 118 2.04 -0.77 -4.56
N HIS A 119 2.12 -1.13 -3.29
CA HIS A 119 1.65 -0.22 -2.25
C HIS A 119 2.61 0.97 -2.06
N ALA A 120 3.92 0.72 -2.01
CA ALA A 120 4.94 1.74 -1.75
C ALA A 120 5.87 1.98 -2.94
N GLY A 121 6.81 1.08 -3.21
CA GLY A 121 7.80 1.31 -4.26
C GLY A 121 8.50 0.07 -4.78
N VAL A 122 9.37 0.27 -5.77
CA VAL A 122 10.12 -0.80 -6.43
C VAL A 122 11.60 -0.45 -6.42
N LEU A 123 12.45 -1.43 -6.06
CA LEU A 123 13.90 -1.25 -6.11
C LEU A 123 14.39 -1.10 -7.56
N PRO A 124 15.42 -0.26 -7.83
CA PRO A 124 15.84 0.07 -9.18
C PRO A 124 16.35 -1.14 -9.98
N GLN A 125 16.83 -2.19 -9.30
CA GLN A 125 17.33 -3.43 -9.90
C GLN A 125 16.23 -4.37 -10.40
N TRP A 126 14.98 -4.15 -10.04
CA TRP A 126 13.88 -5.05 -10.38
C TRP A 126 13.20 -4.63 -11.68
N THR A 127 12.96 -5.61 -12.56
CA THR A 127 11.99 -5.49 -13.64
C THR A 127 10.58 -5.67 -13.11
N THR A 128 9.57 -5.35 -13.93
CA THR A 128 8.17 -5.70 -13.64
C THR A 128 7.99 -7.20 -13.40
N GLY A 129 8.73 -8.05 -14.13
CA GLY A 129 8.70 -9.51 -13.92
C GLY A 129 9.27 -9.91 -12.55
N ASP A 130 10.42 -9.34 -12.17
CA ASP A 130 11.05 -9.60 -10.87
C ASP A 130 10.10 -9.20 -9.72
N VAL A 131 9.42 -8.05 -9.84
CA VAL A 131 8.43 -7.60 -8.83
C VAL A 131 7.32 -8.63 -8.64
N LEU A 132 6.73 -9.13 -9.73
CA LEU A 132 5.64 -10.11 -9.66
C LEU A 132 6.10 -11.46 -9.10
N GLU A 133 7.30 -11.91 -9.46
CA GLU A 133 7.89 -13.15 -8.93
C GLU A 133 8.13 -13.05 -7.42
N LEU A 134 8.77 -11.96 -6.98
CA LEU A 134 9.10 -11.71 -5.59
C LEU A 134 7.83 -11.53 -4.74
N ALA A 135 6.87 -10.73 -5.21
CA ALA A 135 5.56 -10.60 -4.57
C ALA A 135 4.86 -11.96 -4.45
N GLY A 136 4.85 -12.75 -5.52
CA GLY A 136 4.26 -14.08 -5.52
C GLY A 136 4.89 -15.05 -4.52
N ALA A 137 6.20 -14.90 -4.22
CA ALA A 137 6.86 -15.69 -3.19
C ALA A 137 6.35 -15.35 -1.78
N VAL A 138 6.22 -14.06 -1.46
CA VAL A 138 5.64 -13.60 -0.19
C VAL A 138 4.17 -14.02 -0.07
N GLU A 139 3.39 -13.88 -1.14
CA GLU A 139 1.99 -14.27 -1.16
C GLU A 139 1.77 -15.77 -0.87
N ARG A 140 2.66 -16.64 -1.36
CA ARG A 140 2.59 -18.08 -1.06
C ARG A 140 2.76 -18.35 0.43
N GLU A 141 3.69 -17.68 1.08
CA GLU A 141 3.90 -17.81 2.52
C GLU A 141 2.70 -17.29 3.32
N LEU A 142 2.15 -16.12 2.94
CA LEU A 142 0.95 -15.55 3.57
C LEU A 142 -0.30 -16.42 3.40
N ARG A 143 -0.43 -17.13 2.27
CA ARG A 143 -1.54 -18.07 2.00
C ARG A 143 -1.33 -19.44 2.64
N SER A 144 -0.10 -19.80 3.00
CA SER A 144 0.21 -21.10 3.59
C SER A 144 -0.46 -21.31 4.96
N PRO A 145 -0.58 -22.56 5.45
CA PRO A 145 -0.97 -22.86 6.83
C PRO A 145 0.01 -22.32 7.89
N HIS A 146 1.27 -22.05 7.51
CA HIS A 146 2.35 -21.61 8.41
C HIS A 146 2.56 -20.09 8.41
N TRP A 147 1.64 -19.32 7.83
CA TRP A 147 1.74 -17.87 7.68
C TRP A 147 2.03 -17.12 9.00
N LYS A 148 1.56 -17.63 10.15
CA LYS A 148 1.84 -17.04 11.47
C LYS A 148 3.33 -17.13 11.83
N THR A 149 3.96 -18.27 11.58
CA THR A 149 5.40 -18.48 11.78
C THR A 149 6.21 -17.65 10.79
N PHE A 150 5.79 -17.62 9.52
CA PHE A 150 6.41 -16.74 8.51
C PHE A 150 6.43 -15.28 8.96
N LEU A 151 5.30 -14.76 9.45
CA LEU A 151 5.21 -13.38 9.92
C LEU A 151 6.11 -13.09 11.12
N ALA A 152 6.47 -14.09 11.95
CA ALA A 152 7.42 -13.89 13.04
C ALA A 152 8.79 -13.41 12.55
N ASP A 153 9.22 -13.91 11.39
CA ASP A 153 10.54 -13.62 10.82
C ASP A 153 10.51 -12.54 9.73
N ALA A 154 9.32 -12.21 9.22
CA ALA A 154 9.11 -11.24 8.14
C ALA A 154 9.24 -9.76 8.58
N PHE A 155 9.38 -9.49 9.88
CA PHE A 155 9.61 -8.13 10.38
C PHE A 155 11.09 -7.84 10.59
N GLY A 156 11.46 -6.58 10.33
CA GLY A 156 12.83 -6.08 10.45
C GLY A 156 13.18 -5.19 9.26
N ASN A 157 14.25 -4.41 9.40
CA ASN A 157 14.69 -3.49 8.36
C ASN A 157 15.86 -4.02 7.52
N GLN A 158 16.41 -5.20 7.87
CA GLN A 158 17.57 -5.79 7.20
C GLN A 158 17.21 -7.12 6.50
N PRO A 159 17.75 -7.40 5.30
CA PRO A 159 18.65 -6.54 4.53
C PRO A 159 17.92 -5.34 3.91
N ASP A 160 18.62 -4.22 3.79
CA ASP A 160 18.12 -2.96 3.22
C ASP A 160 18.50 -2.76 1.74
N LYS A 161 19.30 -3.66 1.17
CA LYS A 161 19.81 -3.58 -0.21
C LYS A 161 19.65 -4.90 -0.95
N TRP A 162 19.19 -4.83 -2.19
CA TRP A 162 19.06 -6.01 -3.05
C TRP A 162 20.42 -6.58 -3.47
N SER A 163 20.53 -7.91 -3.43
CA SER A 163 21.54 -8.70 -4.14
C SER A 163 20.85 -9.92 -4.76
N ASN A 164 21.34 -10.37 -5.93
CA ASN A 164 20.84 -11.60 -6.56
C ASN A 164 21.10 -12.86 -5.70
N ASP A 165 22.06 -12.78 -4.78
CA ASP A 165 22.41 -13.85 -3.86
C ASP A 165 21.48 -13.93 -2.63
N LEU A 166 20.58 -12.95 -2.45
CA LEU A 166 19.60 -13.02 -1.37
C LEU A 166 18.68 -14.21 -1.59
N VAL A 167 18.47 -15.01 -0.54
CA VAL A 167 17.62 -16.21 -0.55
C VAL A 167 16.81 -16.27 0.74
N GLY A 168 15.82 -17.17 0.77
CA GLY A 168 15.04 -17.46 1.96
C GLY A 168 14.38 -16.22 2.56
N MET A 169 14.40 -16.14 3.90
CA MET A 169 13.69 -15.10 4.64
C MET A 169 14.21 -13.69 4.35
N ASP A 170 15.51 -13.53 4.10
CA ASP A 170 16.09 -12.21 3.82
C ASP A 170 15.58 -11.64 2.50
N ARG A 171 15.44 -12.50 1.47
CA ARG A 171 14.78 -12.12 0.20
C ARG A 171 13.32 -11.72 0.43
N LEU A 172 12.58 -12.49 1.22
CA LEU A 172 11.15 -12.23 1.49
C LEU A 172 10.94 -10.95 2.29
N ARG A 173 11.74 -10.73 3.34
CA ARG A 173 11.68 -9.54 4.20
C ARG A 173 12.01 -8.27 3.41
N LEU A 174 13.08 -8.30 2.60
CA LEU A 174 13.42 -7.19 1.73
C LEU A 174 12.32 -6.91 0.71
N THR A 175 11.69 -7.95 0.15
CA THR A 175 10.55 -7.81 -0.76
C THR A 175 9.38 -7.09 -0.09
N ILE A 176 8.98 -7.51 1.11
CA ILE A 176 7.92 -6.84 1.87
C ILE A 176 8.28 -5.37 2.12
N ASN A 177 9.50 -5.11 2.59
CA ASN A 177 9.95 -3.75 2.90
C ASN A 177 9.93 -2.85 1.67
N ALA A 178 10.42 -3.32 0.52
CA ALA A 178 10.39 -2.54 -0.71
C ALA A 178 8.94 -2.24 -1.15
N LEU A 179 8.12 -3.28 -1.28
CA LEU A 179 6.79 -3.15 -1.86
C LEU A 179 5.78 -2.45 -0.95
N THR A 180 6.02 -2.41 0.37
CA THR A 180 5.06 -1.85 1.33
C THR A 180 5.58 -0.68 2.16
N ARG A 181 6.89 -0.37 2.13
CA ARG A 181 7.45 0.68 3.01
C ARG A 181 8.37 1.68 2.31
N LEU A 182 8.79 1.42 1.07
CA LEU A 182 9.79 2.23 0.38
C LEU A 182 9.30 3.63 0.05
N ARG A 183 10.11 4.63 0.41
CA ARG A 183 9.99 6.01 -0.05
C ARG A 183 11.26 6.42 -0.80
N PHE A 184 12.37 6.39 -0.06
CA PHE A 184 13.67 6.80 -0.54
C PHE A 184 14.62 5.61 -0.70
N CYS A 185 15.45 5.65 -1.74
CA CYS A 185 16.61 4.77 -1.85
C CYS A 185 17.78 5.45 -2.57
N LYS A 186 18.98 4.89 -2.37
CA LYS A 186 20.19 5.26 -3.11
C LYS A 186 20.14 4.68 -4.53
N PRO A 187 21.01 5.15 -5.46
CA PRO A 187 21.12 4.57 -6.80
C PRO A 187 21.42 3.06 -6.82
N ASP A 188 22.09 2.55 -5.80
CA ASP A 188 22.38 1.13 -5.62
C ASP A 188 21.25 0.35 -4.92
N GLY A 189 20.07 0.96 -4.75
CA GLY A 189 18.89 0.34 -4.15
C GLY A 189 18.91 0.19 -2.64
N THR A 190 19.89 0.75 -1.93
CA THR A 190 19.87 0.79 -0.45
C THR A 190 18.67 1.61 0.01
N MET A 191 17.75 0.99 0.76
CA MET A 191 16.50 1.58 1.25
C MET A 191 16.72 2.41 2.52
N GLU A 192 15.83 3.36 2.74
CA GLU A 192 15.74 4.17 3.95
C GLU A 192 14.27 4.22 4.42
N PHE A 193 14.04 4.09 5.74
CA PHE A 193 12.69 3.91 6.31
C PHE A 193 12.29 4.95 7.36
N GLU A 194 13.20 5.76 7.87
CA GLU A 194 12.94 6.69 8.97
C GLU A 194 12.48 8.06 8.47
N THR A 195 12.95 8.47 7.31
CA THR A 195 12.79 9.84 6.82
C THR A 195 11.45 10.05 6.10
N THR A 196 10.84 11.22 6.31
CA THR A 196 9.65 11.67 5.58
C THR A 196 9.97 12.85 4.68
N ASP A 197 9.12 13.18 3.69
CA ASP A 197 9.37 14.34 2.82
C ASP A 197 9.49 15.67 3.59
N ALA A 198 8.88 15.77 4.77
CA ALA A 198 8.99 16.96 5.63
C ALA A 198 10.44 17.24 6.08
N ASP A 199 11.28 16.22 6.08
CA ASP A 199 12.68 16.27 6.50
C ASP A 199 13.64 16.44 5.30
N GLY A 200 13.11 16.37 4.07
CA GLY A 200 13.89 16.29 2.83
C GLY A 200 14.45 14.89 2.57
N ALA A 201 14.91 14.63 1.34
CA ALA A 201 15.55 13.36 1.01
C ALA A 201 16.90 13.27 1.76
N PRO A 202 17.20 12.14 2.44
CA PRO A 202 18.49 11.94 3.11
C PRO A 202 19.67 11.99 2.14
N ASP A 203 20.87 12.26 2.65
CA ASP A 203 22.09 12.35 1.84
C ASP A 203 22.27 11.12 0.92
N GLY A 204 22.39 11.38 -0.38
CA GLY A 204 22.57 10.38 -1.42
C GLY A 204 21.32 9.56 -1.77
N HIS A 205 20.18 9.83 -1.12
CA HIS A 205 18.90 9.19 -1.42
C HIS A 205 18.03 10.09 -2.31
N MET A 206 17.10 9.46 -3.01
CA MET A 206 16.08 10.13 -3.82
C MET A 206 14.79 9.31 -3.78
N PRO A 207 13.63 9.89 -4.15
CA PRO A 207 12.43 9.11 -4.33
C PRO A 207 12.72 7.90 -5.20
N TRP A 208 12.19 6.72 -4.83
CA TRP A 208 12.53 5.47 -5.51
C TRP A 208 12.26 5.53 -7.02
N PHE A 209 11.24 6.29 -7.43
CA PHE A 209 10.88 6.52 -8.83
C PHE A 209 11.72 7.57 -9.55
N ASP A 210 12.65 8.24 -8.87
CA ASP A 210 13.60 9.18 -9.49
C ASP A 210 14.98 8.55 -9.73
N VAL A 211 15.22 7.34 -9.19
CA VAL A 211 16.49 6.63 -9.36
C VAL A 211 16.83 6.44 -10.85
N PRO A 212 17.99 6.93 -11.32
CA PRO A 212 18.46 6.72 -12.68
C PRO A 212 18.63 5.24 -13.01
N GLY A 213 18.29 4.86 -14.23
CA GLY A 213 18.50 3.48 -14.69
C GLY A 213 17.59 2.41 -14.06
N ARG A 214 16.57 2.80 -13.26
CA ARG A 214 15.61 1.81 -12.73
C ARG A 214 15.01 0.98 -13.87
N ARG A 215 14.98 -0.33 -13.70
CA ARG A 215 14.57 -1.27 -14.77
C ARG A 215 13.07 -1.25 -15.06
N THR A 216 12.26 -0.63 -14.19
CA THR A 216 10.83 -0.39 -14.40
C THR A 216 10.49 0.89 -15.16
N ARG A 217 11.46 1.69 -15.62
CA ARG A 217 11.20 2.99 -16.26
C ARG A 217 10.21 2.95 -17.45
N GLY A 218 10.13 1.82 -18.16
CA GLY A 218 9.19 1.62 -19.28
C GLY A 218 7.80 1.11 -18.88
N THR A 219 7.52 0.95 -17.59
CA THR A 219 6.22 0.48 -17.07
C THR A 219 5.63 1.51 -16.13
N PRO A 220 4.46 2.11 -16.45
CA PRO A 220 3.77 3.00 -15.52
C PRO A 220 3.44 2.32 -14.19
N ILE A 221 3.75 2.98 -13.07
CA ILE A 221 3.52 2.44 -11.73
C ILE A 221 2.45 3.25 -11.00
N VAL A 222 1.58 2.58 -10.24
CA VAL A 222 0.62 3.19 -9.32
C VAL A 222 0.92 2.76 -7.90
N PHE A 223 0.96 3.72 -6.97
CA PHE A 223 1.30 3.47 -5.57
C PHE A 223 0.57 4.41 -4.59
N GLY A 224 0.65 4.05 -3.31
CA GLY A 224 0.10 4.72 -2.13
C GLY A 224 1.18 5.05 -1.10
N HIS A 225 0.93 4.80 0.19
CA HIS A 225 1.88 4.83 1.35
C HIS A 225 2.54 6.18 1.71
N TRP A 226 2.72 7.05 0.72
CA TRP A 226 3.56 8.23 0.81
C TRP A 226 2.73 9.53 0.87
N SER A 227 1.83 9.61 1.85
CA SER A 227 0.94 10.76 2.08
C SER A 227 1.63 12.13 2.13
N THR A 228 2.86 12.19 2.68
CA THR A 228 3.64 13.44 2.75
C THR A 228 4.07 13.97 1.39
N ARG A 229 4.10 13.12 0.36
CA ARG A 229 4.33 13.53 -1.03
C ARG A 229 3.08 14.11 -1.68
N GLY A 230 1.91 13.66 -1.23
CA GLY A 230 0.62 13.98 -1.83
C GLY A 230 0.45 13.39 -3.22
N LEU A 231 -0.40 14.03 -4.03
CA LEU A 231 -0.76 13.54 -5.36
C LEU A 231 0.41 13.66 -6.34
N VAL A 232 0.83 12.54 -6.93
CA VAL A 232 1.82 12.49 -8.01
C VAL A 232 1.13 12.00 -9.28
N MET A 233 1.17 12.78 -10.36
CA MET A 233 0.58 12.43 -11.67
C MET A 233 1.60 12.64 -12.80
N ARG A 234 2.54 11.71 -12.96
CA ARG A 234 3.55 11.69 -14.03
C ARG A 234 3.23 10.62 -15.05
N ASP A 235 3.74 10.76 -16.27
CA ASP A 235 3.56 9.75 -17.33
C ASP A 235 3.94 8.33 -16.90
N ASP A 236 5.00 8.20 -16.10
CA ASP A 236 5.58 6.95 -15.62
C ASP A 236 5.11 6.52 -14.22
N VAL A 237 4.50 7.42 -13.43
CA VAL A 237 4.17 7.15 -12.01
C VAL A 237 2.92 7.91 -11.56
N MET A 238 2.03 7.22 -10.85
CA MET A 238 0.89 7.80 -10.13
C MET A 238 0.95 7.46 -8.63
N GLY A 239 1.07 8.49 -7.79
CA GLY A 239 1.03 8.37 -6.33
C GLY A 239 -0.29 8.92 -5.82
N LEU A 240 -1.10 8.07 -5.18
CA LEU A 240 -2.51 8.35 -4.87
C LEU A 240 -2.79 8.53 -3.38
N ASP A 241 -1.79 8.31 -2.51
CA ASP A 241 -1.92 8.62 -1.09
C ASP A 241 -1.89 10.13 -0.88
N THR A 242 -3.08 10.71 -0.76
CA THR A 242 -3.29 12.12 -0.45
C THR A 242 -3.69 12.34 1.01
N GLY A 243 -3.38 11.37 1.88
CA GLY A 243 -3.47 11.51 3.32
C GLY A 243 -4.89 11.70 3.87
N CYS A 244 -5.87 10.92 3.40
CA CYS A 244 -7.27 11.04 3.83
C CYS A 244 -7.42 11.04 5.36
N VAL A 245 -6.82 10.08 6.07
CA VAL A 245 -6.93 9.97 7.53
C VAL A 245 -6.34 11.17 8.29
N TRP A 246 -5.44 11.92 7.64
CA TRP A 246 -4.75 13.09 8.18
C TRP A 246 -5.51 14.40 7.94
N GLY A 247 -6.73 14.33 7.36
CA GLY A 247 -7.50 15.51 6.96
C GLY A 247 -7.17 16.03 5.56
N GLY A 248 -6.49 15.21 4.75
CA GLY A 248 -6.24 15.48 3.35
C GLY A 248 -7.42 15.09 2.47
N LYS A 249 -7.17 14.32 1.42
CA LYS A 249 -8.20 13.83 0.50
C LYS A 249 -8.12 12.33 0.31
N LEU A 250 -9.23 11.70 -0.05
CA LEU A 250 -9.25 10.38 -0.65
C LEU A 250 -9.28 10.53 -2.17
N THR A 251 -8.33 9.92 -2.86
CA THR A 251 -8.12 10.12 -4.30
C THR A 251 -8.38 8.86 -5.10
N ALA A 252 -9.11 9.00 -6.20
CA ALA A 252 -9.18 8.02 -7.28
C ALA A 252 -8.59 8.61 -8.57
N ALA A 253 -7.86 7.81 -9.33
CA ALA A 253 -7.34 8.18 -10.65
C ALA A 253 -7.63 7.08 -11.67
N LYS A 254 -8.09 7.46 -12.86
CA LYS A 254 -8.36 6.53 -13.95
C LYS A 254 -7.06 5.97 -14.54
N LEU A 255 -6.99 4.64 -14.68
CA LEU A 255 -5.84 3.93 -15.25
C LEU A 255 -5.85 4.01 -16.78
N SER A 256 -5.37 5.14 -17.29
CA SER A 256 -5.20 5.42 -18.72
C SER A 256 -3.72 5.52 -19.09
N LEU A 257 -3.28 4.73 -20.08
CA LEU A 257 -1.91 4.81 -20.61
C LEU A 257 -1.62 6.17 -21.26
N ALA A 258 -2.64 6.81 -21.85
CA ALA A 258 -2.53 8.21 -22.26
C ALA A 258 -2.66 9.12 -21.03
N PRO A 259 -1.61 9.91 -20.68
CA PRO A 259 -1.63 10.75 -19.47
C PRO A 259 -2.81 11.70 -19.38
N ALA A 260 -3.23 12.28 -20.52
CA ALA A 260 -4.38 13.17 -20.61
C ALA A 260 -5.73 12.52 -20.28
N GLY A 261 -5.82 11.19 -20.26
CA GLY A 261 -7.04 10.44 -19.91
C GLY A 261 -7.11 9.96 -18.45
N ARG A 262 -6.21 10.43 -17.59
CA ARG A 262 -6.11 10.04 -16.17
C ARG A 262 -6.94 10.97 -15.30
N ASP A 263 -8.25 10.95 -15.52
CA ASP A 263 -9.20 11.74 -14.74
C ASP A 263 -9.05 11.43 -13.24
N VAL A 264 -9.03 12.49 -12.41
CA VAL A 264 -8.87 12.40 -10.96
C VAL A 264 -10.16 12.84 -10.26
N VAL A 265 -10.59 12.04 -9.29
CA VAL A 265 -11.71 12.37 -8.39
C VAL A 265 -11.18 12.38 -6.96
N GLN A 266 -11.48 13.44 -6.21
CA GLN A 266 -11.04 13.56 -4.82
C GLN A 266 -12.21 13.94 -3.91
N ILE A 267 -12.24 13.32 -2.74
CA ILE A 267 -13.16 13.66 -1.65
C ILE A 267 -12.34 14.25 -0.51
N ASP A 268 -12.76 15.40 0.02
CA ASP A 268 -12.15 15.98 1.22
C ASP A 268 -12.44 15.08 2.43
N CYS A 269 -11.43 14.85 3.25
CA CYS A 269 -11.54 13.99 4.42
C CYS A 269 -11.46 14.82 5.70
N GLU A 270 -12.24 14.43 6.71
CA GLU A 270 -12.07 14.97 8.05
C GLU A 270 -10.82 14.37 8.71
N GLN A 271 -10.16 15.18 9.55
CA GLN A 271 -8.97 14.73 10.26
C GLN A 271 -9.33 13.74 11.36
N ALA A 272 -9.01 12.46 11.16
CA ALA A 272 -9.23 11.40 12.13
C ALA A 272 -8.05 11.22 13.11
N GLN A 273 -6.83 11.61 12.72
CA GLN A 273 -5.63 11.52 13.54
C GLN A 273 -4.77 12.79 13.44
N ASP A 274 -4.17 13.21 14.56
CA ASP A 274 -3.19 14.32 14.59
C ASP A 274 -1.77 13.76 14.31
N PRO A 275 -1.19 14.02 13.12
CA PRO A 275 0.15 13.55 12.78
C PRO A 275 1.24 14.23 13.61
N LEU A 276 0.96 15.31 14.35
CA LEU A 276 1.94 16.05 15.17
C LEU A 276 1.76 15.84 16.68
N ALA A 277 0.82 15.01 17.13
CA ALA A 277 0.51 14.80 18.54
C ALA A 277 1.71 14.37 19.41
N HIS A 278 2.78 13.85 18.80
CA HIS A 278 4.00 13.42 19.47
C HIS A 278 5.07 14.52 19.56
N LYS A 279 5.10 15.49 18.63
CA LYS A 279 5.98 16.67 18.72
C LYS A 279 5.55 17.65 19.81
N LYS A 280 4.29 17.56 20.28
CA LYS A 280 3.75 18.35 21.41
C LYS A 280 4.19 17.85 22.79
N LYS A 281 5.04 16.81 22.88
CA LYS A 281 5.59 16.29 24.15
C LYS A 281 7.08 16.59 24.29
N SER A 282 7.43 17.87 24.37
CA SER A 282 8.70 18.35 24.94
C SER A 282 8.46 19.72 25.60
N PRO A 283 8.31 19.81 26.92
CA PRO A 283 8.66 21.02 27.66
C PRO A 283 10.18 21.15 27.79
#